data_AF-A0A397V2M0-F1
#
_entry.id   AF-A0A397V2M0-F1
#
_cell.length_a   1.000
_cell.length_b   1.000
_cell.length_c   1.000
_cell.angle_alpha   90.00
_cell.angle_beta   90.00
_cell.angle_gamma   90.00
#
_symmetry.space_group_name_H-M   'P 1'
#
loop_
_entity.id
_entity.type
_entity.pdbx_description
1 polymer ?
#
loop_
_entity_poly.entity_id
_entity_poly.type
_entity_poly.pdbx_seq_one_letter_code
_entity_poly.pdbx_strand_id
1 'polypeptide(L)'
;MLKLRQDLNTEFKKRLHFFKTLSDVVAWTPGNDDVNVSRVTLKQRPDWKRAKSADEQHKRDLRLNVIDDNFEEFHDYFKFGQYCIQYWQFVDSFVYFSHHRVEIPPTMWVNAAHRNGTRVLGNFLTERADGSTDMELLVNGPDGQINKDGFNPFFADKFVQMAVYYNFDGWFINVESDLIGGERTARKLIQWLKYLTQEMHKNVPNSLVIWYDSVTTAGKVRWQNILNDKNISFFNVCDGMFTNYHYGKNGPAMSAMVAGSRNRDVYTGIDTYGRGTYGGGGFNTFLALEAIKHGRTSAGIFAPAWTFFEVPGDIFANDRLFWVGSPPGVAHRRPGVADYVAPKCVPTTTSFYTNFSLGTGHQFFIEGKSMMGLQDW
;
A
#
# COMPACT_ATOMS: atom_id res chain seq x y z
N MET A 1 -15.01 -20.20 26.34
CA MET A 1 -14.54 -20.04 24.95
C MET A 1 -15.05 -18.74 24.31
N LEU A 2 -16.36 -18.52 24.17
CA LEU A 2 -16.89 -17.28 23.54
C LEU A 2 -16.46 -15.99 24.26
N LYS A 3 -16.54 -15.97 25.60
CA LYS A 3 -16.08 -14.83 26.41
C LYS A 3 -14.58 -14.55 26.24
N LEU A 4 -13.75 -15.60 26.32
CA LEU A 4 -12.30 -15.49 26.07
C LEU A 4 -11.99 -14.94 24.66
N ARG A 5 -12.75 -15.35 23.63
CA ARG A 5 -12.62 -14.79 22.27
C ARG A 5 -12.98 -13.31 22.23
N GLN A 6 -14.10 -12.92 22.83
CA GLN A 6 -14.49 -11.51 22.90
C GLN A 6 -13.45 -10.67 23.66
N ASP A 7 -12.92 -11.19 24.77
CA ASP A 7 -11.87 -10.55 25.56
C ASP A 7 -10.58 -10.40 24.73
N LEU A 8 -10.13 -11.47 24.06
CA LEU A 8 -8.95 -11.44 23.17
C LEU A 8 -9.15 -10.53 21.97
N ASN A 9 -10.33 -10.55 21.33
CA ASN A 9 -10.64 -9.70 20.19
C ASN A 9 -10.63 -8.22 20.61
N THR A 10 -11.20 -7.92 21.79
CA THR A 10 -11.17 -6.57 22.37
C THR A 10 -9.74 -6.14 22.69
N GLU A 11 -8.92 -7.03 23.25
CA GLU A 11 -7.50 -6.76 23.44
C GLU A 11 -6.78 -6.51 22.12
N PHE A 12 -6.95 -7.35 21.10
CA PHE A 12 -6.28 -7.18 19.81
C PHE A 12 -6.72 -5.91 19.08
N LYS A 13 -7.99 -5.50 19.21
CA LYS A 13 -8.46 -4.21 18.67
C LYS A 13 -7.80 -3.02 19.34
N LYS A 14 -7.56 -3.06 20.65
CA LYS A 14 -6.80 -2.02 21.37
C LYS A 14 -5.33 -1.95 20.95
N ARG A 15 -4.84 -2.96 20.23
CA ARG A 15 -3.47 -3.02 19.71
C ARG A 15 -3.37 -2.47 18.29
N LEU A 16 -4.42 -1.98 17.63
CA LEU A 16 -4.18 -1.25 16.37
C LEU A 16 -3.55 0.10 16.70
N HIS A 17 -2.36 0.35 16.16
CA HIS A 17 -1.60 1.56 16.46
C HIS A 17 -1.75 2.60 15.36
N PHE A 18 -2.59 3.58 15.61
CA PHE A 18 -2.81 4.71 14.73
C PHE A 18 -2.99 5.99 15.54
N PHE A 19 -2.84 7.13 14.86
CA PHE A 19 -3.01 8.45 15.42
C PHE A 19 -4.13 9.16 14.67
N LYS A 20 -5.00 9.85 15.40
CA LYS A 20 -6.14 10.59 14.81
C LYS A 20 -5.72 11.96 14.32
N THR A 21 -4.70 12.53 14.94
CA THR A 21 -4.12 13.82 14.57
C THR A 21 -2.60 13.75 14.57
N LEU A 22 -1.97 14.70 13.90
CA LEU A 22 -0.51 14.80 13.94
C LEU A 22 -0.01 15.26 15.33
N SER A 23 -0.85 15.93 16.11
CA SER A 23 -0.53 16.30 17.50
C SER A 23 -0.34 15.06 18.39
N ASP A 24 -1.11 14.00 18.18
CA ASP A 24 -1.00 12.75 18.96
C ASP A 24 0.39 12.08 18.75
N VAL A 25 1.02 12.31 17.60
CA VAL A 25 2.35 11.77 17.25
C VAL A 25 3.47 12.40 18.08
N VAL A 26 3.30 13.65 18.55
CA VAL A 26 4.34 14.38 19.28
C VAL A 26 4.80 13.62 20.53
N ALA A 27 3.85 13.03 21.25
CA ALA A 27 4.10 12.27 22.47
C ALA A 27 4.57 10.84 22.22
N TRP A 28 4.50 10.33 20.98
CA TRP A 28 4.91 8.97 20.69
C TRP A 28 6.41 8.78 20.93
N THR A 29 6.78 7.69 21.58
CA THR A 29 8.17 7.26 21.75
C THR A 29 8.24 5.74 21.54
N PRO A 30 9.38 5.20 21.08
CA PRO A 30 9.60 3.76 21.01
C PRO A 30 9.42 3.11 22.40
N GLY A 31 8.71 1.99 22.45
CA GLY A 31 8.45 1.23 23.69
C GLY A 31 6.98 1.22 24.09
N ASN A 32 6.62 0.31 25.00
CA ASN A 32 5.26 0.09 25.52
C ASN A 32 4.25 -0.56 24.55
N ASP A 33 4.71 -1.13 23.44
CA ASP A 33 3.83 -1.69 22.39
C ASP A 33 4.45 -2.86 21.59
N ASP A 34 5.12 -3.78 22.28
CA ASP A 34 5.87 -4.90 21.65
C ASP A 34 5.00 -5.83 20.80
N VAL A 35 3.70 -5.91 21.10
CA VAL A 35 2.73 -6.72 20.36
C VAL A 35 2.55 -6.24 18.93
N ASN A 36 2.84 -4.96 18.67
CA ASN A 36 2.75 -4.36 17.34
C ASN A 36 4.04 -4.40 16.53
N VAL A 37 5.12 -4.88 17.12
CA VAL A 37 6.43 -4.94 16.46
C VAL A 37 6.53 -6.21 15.60
N SER A 38 6.73 -6.04 14.30
CA SER A 38 6.96 -7.14 13.37
C SER A 38 8.27 -7.86 13.66
N ARG A 39 8.20 -9.19 13.79
CA ARG A 39 9.37 -10.05 14.06
C ARG A 39 9.87 -10.79 12.81
N VAL A 40 9.23 -10.59 11.66
CA VAL A 40 9.64 -11.19 10.40
C VAL A 40 10.41 -10.15 9.60
N THR A 41 11.66 -10.47 9.24
CA THR A 41 12.45 -9.63 8.32
C THR A 41 11.95 -9.78 6.89
N LEU A 42 11.92 -8.67 6.15
CA LEU A 42 11.59 -8.66 4.72
C LEU A 42 12.47 -9.65 3.93
N LYS A 43 11.82 -10.63 3.30
CA LYS A 43 12.52 -11.59 2.45
C LYS A 43 12.85 -10.98 1.09
N GLN A 44 14.05 -11.25 0.60
CA GLN A 44 14.47 -10.79 -0.72
C GLN A 44 13.84 -11.63 -1.83
N ARG A 45 13.50 -11.00 -2.95
CA ARG A 45 12.98 -11.66 -4.16
C ARG A 45 13.99 -11.48 -5.31
N PRO A 46 14.85 -12.47 -5.58
CA PRO A 46 15.86 -12.36 -6.63
C PRO A 46 15.23 -12.54 -8.00
N ASP A 47 15.77 -11.83 -8.99
CA ASP A 47 15.44 -12.07 -10.39
C ASP A 47 16.21 -13.31 -10.89
N TRP A 48 15.49 -14.42 -10.97
CA TRP A 48 16.08 -15.75 -11.18
C TRP A 48 16.21 -16.14 -12.66
N LYS A 49 15.53 -15.44 -13.58
CA LYS A 49 15.54 -15.79 -15.01
C LYS A 49 15.57 -14.55 -15.89
N ARG A 50 16.45 -14.59 -16.89
CA ARG A 50 16.39 -13.67 -18.04
C ARG A 50 15.04 -13.83 -18.72
N ALA A 51 14.39 -12.71 -19.03
CA ALA A 51 13.18 -12.73 -19.83
C ALA A 51 13.47 -13.33 -21.21
N LYS A 52 12.54 -14.15 -21.72
CA LYS A 52 12.64 -14.78 -23.04
C LYS A 52 12.03 -13.92 -24.15
N SER A 53 11.30 -12.86 -23.80
CA SER A 53 10.69 -11.93 -24.73
C SER A 53 10.57 -10.53 -24.12
N ALA A 54 10.33 -9.53 -24.96
CA ALA A 54 10.06 -8.16 -24.50
C ALA A 54 8.77 -8.09 -23.65
N ASP A 55 7.78 -8.92 -23.94
CA ASP A 55 6.55 -9.03 -23.15
C ASP A 55 6.84 -9.61 -21.76
N GLU A 56 7.62 -10.69 -21.67
CA GLU A 56 8.03 -11.25 -20.37
C GLU A 56 8.86 -10.24 -19.56
N GLN A 57 9.77 -9.52 -20.19
CA GLN A 57 10.55 -8.47 -19.51
C GLN A 57 9.62 -7.37 -19.00
N HIS A 58 8.66 -6.94 -19.83
CA HIS A 58 7.69 -5.94 -19.43
C HIS A 58 6.91 -6.35 -18.18
N LYS A 59 6.41 -7.59 -18.13
CA LYS A 59 5.67 -8.12 -16.97
C LYS A 59 6.52 -8.20 -15.70
N ARG A 60 7.82 -8.43 -15.85
CA ARG A 60 8.79 -8.42 -14.73
C ARG A 60 9.05 -7.00 -14.22
N ASP A 61 9.19 -6.05 -15.14
CA ASP A 61 9.47 -4.64 -14.83
C ASP A 61 8.26 -3.91 -14.22
N LEU A 62 7.03 -4.34 -14.56
CA LEU A 62 5.81 -3.76 -14.02
C LEU A 62 5.72 -4.09 -12.52
N ARG A 63 5.62 -3.03 -11.71
CA ARG A 63 5.49 -3.13 -10.26
C ARG A 63 4.04 -2.90 -9.83
N LEU A 64 3.59 -3.66 -8.85
CA LEU A 64 2.24 -3.54 -8.32
C LEU A 64 2.28 -2.99 -6.89
N ASN A 65 1.71 -1.80 -6.70
CA ASN A 65 1.36 -1.31 -5.38
C ASN A 65 -0.11 -1.66 -5.09
N VAL A 66 -0.39 -2.27 -3.94
CA VAL A 66 -1.74 -2.65 -3.53
C VAL A 66 -2.11 -1.93 -2.26
N ILE A 67 -3.29 -1.31 -2.24
CA ILE A 67 -3.86 -0.62 -1.08
C ILE A 67 -5.10 -1.39 -0.66
N ASP A 68 -5.11 -1.95 0.54
CA ASP A 68 -6.29 -2.55 1.15
C ASP A 68 -7.09 -1.46 1.89
N ASP A 69 -8.27 -1.14 1.35
CA ASP A 69 -9.17 -0.10 1.84
C ASP A 69 -10.06 -0.65 2.95
N ASN A 70 -9.58 -0.57 4.20
CA ASN A 70 -10.28 -1.10 5.36
C ASN A 70 -11.11 0.00 6.06
N PHE A 71 -12.16 0.45 5.38
CA PHE A 71 -13.01 1.58 5.79
C PHE A 71 -13.75 1.37 7.13
N GLU A 72 -13.95 0.13 7.57
CA GLU A 72 -14.84 -0.18 8.70
C GLU A 72 -14.15 -0.91 9.88
N GLU A 73 -12.82 -0.77 10.04
CA GLU A 73 -12.04 -1.37 11.16
C GLU A 73 -12.42 -2.85 11.43
N PHE A 74 -12.69 -3.64 10.38
CA PHE A 74 -13.17 -5.02 10.53
C PHE A 74 -12.03 -5.92 11.00
N HIS A 75 -11.83 -5.95 12.31
CA HIS A 75 -10.86 -6.80 12.98
C HIS A 75 -11.57 -7.71 13.97
N ASP A 76 -12.51 -8.51 13.48
CA ASP A 76 -12.81 -9.71 14.22
C ASP A 76 -11.74 -10.74 13.88
N TYR A 77 -10.70 -10.78 14.71
CA TYR A 77 -9.57 -11.72 14.59
C TYR A 77 -10.00 -13.20 14.69
N PHE A 78 -11.28 -13.47 14.93
CA PHE A 78 -11.86 -14.81 15.01
C PHE A 78 -13.02 -15.02 14.03
N LYS A 79 -13.02 -14.30 12.90
CA LYS A 79 -14.04 -14.40 11.86
C LYS A 79 -13.42 -14.84 10.53
N PHE A 80 -13.96 -15.90 9.95
CA PHE A 80 -13.60 -16.31 8.60
C PHE A 80 -14.21 -15.36 7.56
N GLY A 81 -13.55 -15.25 6.40
CA GLY A 81 -14.03 -14.43 5.29
C GLY A 81 -13.62 -12.95 5.39
N GLN A 82 -12.64 -12.64 6.23
CA GLN A 82 -11.90 -11.38 6.11
C GLN A 82 -10.96 -11.44 4.91
N TYR A 83 -10.71 -10.29 4.29
CA TYR A 83 -9.80 -10.23 3.15
C TYR A 83 -8.39 -10.64 3.56
N CYS A 84 -7.81 -11.56 2.80
CA CYS A 84 -6.41 -11.93 2.89
C CYS A 84 -5.81 -11.93 1.49
N ILE A 85 -4.63 -11.35 1.33
CA ILE A 85 -3.94 -11.41 0.04
C ILE A 85 -3.40 -12.83 -0.16
N GLN A 86 -3.95 -13.54 -1.13
CA GLN A 86 -3.50 -14.87 -1.51
C GLN A 86 -2.38 -14.84 -2.57
N TYR A 87 -2.22 -13.70 -3.23
CA TYR A 87 -1.41 -13.57 -4.45
C TYR A 87 -0.21 -12.64 -4.27
N TRP A 88 0.44 -12.71 -3.10
CA TRP A 88 1.62 -11.89 -2.75
C TRP A 88 2.72 -11.89 -3.81
N GLN A 89 2.85 -12.97 -4.59
CA GLN A 89 3.82 -13.08 -5.69
C GLN A 89 3.67 -11.98 -6.75
N PHE A 90 2.52 -11.32 -6.86
CA PHE A 90 2.33 -10.20 -7.79
C PHE A 90 2.52 -8.83 -7.14
N VAL A 91 2.55 -8.75 -5.80
CA VAL A 91 2.51 -7.49 -5.04
C VAL A 91 3.92 -7.04 -4.67
N ASP A 92 4.37 -5.88 -5.15
CA ASP A 92 5.69 -5.31 -4.85
C ASP A 92 5.71 -4.47 -3.58
N SER A 93 4.62 -3.75 -3.33
CA SER A 93 4.38 -3.01 -2.09
C SER A 93 2.90 -3.04 -1.71
N PHE A 94 2.65 -3.03 -0.41
CA PHE A 94 1.33 -3.13 0.19
C PHE A 94 1.11 -1.97 1.17
N VAL A 95 -0.09 -1.40 1.17
CA VAL A 95 -0.52 -0.37 2.11
C VAL A 95 -1.78 -0.88 2.79
N TYR A 96 -1.75 -0.92 4.12
CA TYR A 96 -2.95 -1.12 4.92
C TYR A 96 -3.56 0.26 5.20
N PHE A 97 -4.80 0.50 4.79
CA PHE A 97 -5.41 1.84 4.73
C PHE A 97 -6.75 1.87 5.48
N SER A 98 -6.78 2.45 6.68
CA SER A 98 -7.99 2.57 7.54
C SER A 98 -8.39 4.02 7.84
N HIS A 99 -8.02 4.96 6.97
CA HIS A 99 -8.48 6.36 7.01
C HIS A 99 -8.12 7.12 8.31
N HIS A 100 -7.01 6.74 8.95
CA HIS A 100 -6.44 7.47 10.08
C HIS A 100 -5.30 8.40 9.65
N ARG A 101 -5.01 9.43 10.45
CA ARG A 101 -4.02 10.48 10.12
C ARG A 101 -2.63 9.91 9.93
N VAL A 102 -2.17 9.10 10.89
CA VAL A 102 -0.95 8.31 10.80
C VAL A 102 -1.31 6.90 11.19
N GLU A 103 -1.03 5.97 10.29
CA GLU A 103 -1.39 4.58 10.44
C GLU A 103 -0.15 3.71 10.38
N ILE A 104 0.08 2.95 11.45
CA ILE A 104 1.10 1.91 11.48
C ILE A 104 0.49 0.62 10.96
N PRO A 105 1.09 -0.04 9.96
CA PRO A 105 0.56 -1.28 9.42
C PRO A 105 0.46 -2.34 10.51
N PRO A 106 -0.68 -3.04 10.65
CA PRO A 106 -0.83 -4.08 11.65
C PRO A 106 0.21 -5.18 11.47
N THR A 107 0.76 -5.66 12.58
CA THR A 107 1.87 -6.63 12.61
C THR A 107 1.60 -7.90 11.83
N MET A 108 0.34 -8.37 11.78
CA MET A 108 0.00 -9.55 10.99
C MET A 108 0.22 -9.32 9.49
N TRP A 109 -0.10 -8.13 8.98
CA TRP A 109 0.12 -7.75 7.59
C TRP A 109 1.60 -7.60 7.28
N VAL A 110 2.35 -6.93 8.16
CA VAL A 110 3.81 -6.80 8.02
C VAL A 110 4.47 -8.18 8.01
N ASN A 111 4.12 -9.06 8.94
CA ASN A 111 4.65 -10.42 9.00
C ASN A 111 4.31 -11.24 7.74
N ALA A 112 3.06 -11.15 7.25
CA ALA A 112 2.61 -11.88 6.07
C ALA A 112 3.32 -11.38 4.80
N ALA A 113 3.38 -10.07 4.60
CA ALA A 113 4.04 -9.46 3.46
C ALA A 113 5.55 -9.70 3.48
N HIS A 114 6.23 -9.51 4.61
CA HIS A 114 7.68 -9.74 4.74
C HIS A 114 8.05 -11.20 4.48
N ARG A 115 7.26 -12.16 4.97
CA ARG A 115 7.46 -13.59 4.68
C ARG A 115 7.37 -13.87 3.18
N ASN A 116 6.51 -13.13 2.48
CA ASN A 116 6.38 -13.22 1.03
C ASN A 116 7.30 -12.27 0.27
N GLY A 117 8.13 -11.45 0.92
CA GLY A 117 9.04 -10.50 0.27
C GLY A 117 8.35 -9.27 -0.36
N THR A 118 7.16 -8.92 0.12
CA THR A 118 6.45 -7.68 -0.24
C THR A 118 6.77 -6.62 0.81
N ARG A 119 7.05 -5.39 0.36
CA ARG A 119 7.24 -4.24 1.25
C ARG A 119 5.89 -3.76 1.80
N VAL A 120 5.83 -3.35 3.06
CA VAL A 120 4.62 -2.78 3.67
C VAL A 120 4.85 -1.34 4.05
N LEU A 121 3.96 -0.46 3.64
CA LEU A 121 4.03 0.97 3.93
C LEU A 121 2.96 1.34 4.94
N GLY A 122 3.33 2.17 5.92
CA GLY A 122 2.39 2.94 6.70
C GLY A 122 1.69 3.98 5.84
N ASN A 123 0.64 4.59 6.38
CA ASN A 123 -0.15 5.59 5.67
C ASN A 123 -0.18 6.90 6.47
N PHE A 124 0.03 8.01 5.78
CA PHE A 124 -0.29 9.34 6.28
C PHE A 124 -1.38 9.93 5.42
N LEU A 125 -2.52 10.26 6.04
CA LEU A 125 -3.69 10.77 5.36
C LEU A 125 -4.14 12.09 5.97
N THR A 126 -4.29 13.13 5.14
CA THR A 126 -5.05 14.30 5.54
C THR A 126 -6.37 14.35 4.79
N GLU A 127 -7.47 14.61 5.48
CA GLU A 127 -8.77 14.85 4.87
C GLU A 127 -9.41 16.06 5.55
N ARG A 128 -10.34 16.73 4.86
CA ARG A 128 -11.18 17.81 5.43
C ARG A 128 -10.35 18.96 6.02
N ALA A 129 -10.97 19.80 6.86
CA ALA A 129 -10.39 21.08 7.32
C ALA A 129 -9.33 20.93 8.43
N ASP A 130 -9.47 19.94 9.30
CA ASP A 130 -8.43 19.54 10.26
C ASP A 130 -7.17 19.05 9.53
N GLY A 131 -7.35 18.43 8.36
CA GLY A 131 -6.36 18.19 7.32
C GLY A 131 -5.33 19.30 7.17
N SER A 132 -5.83 20.49 6.83
CA SER A 132 -5.05 21.66 6.46
C SER A 132 -4.19 22.21 7.61
N THR A 133 -4.70 22.18 8.84
CA THR A 133 -3.96 22.63 10.03
C THR A 133 -2.82 21.69 10.37
N ASP A 134 -3.06 20.38 10.28
CA ASP A 134 -2.03 19.36 10.48
C ASP A 134 -0.91 19.47 9.44
N MET A 135 -1.20 19.91 8.21
CA MET A 135 -0.16 20.17 7.21
C MET A 135 0.74 21.35 7.57
N GLU A 136 0.20 22.40 8.20
CA GLU A 136 1.04 23.48 8.75
C GLU A 136 1.88 22.97 9.92
N LEU A 137 1.32 22.15 10.80
CA LEU A 137 2.08 21.51 11.88
C LEU A 137 3.18 20.59 11.33
N LEU A 138 2.91 19.81 10.28
CA LEU A 138 3.86 18.90 9.65
C LEU A 138 5.12 19.61 9.18
N VAL A 139 4.97 20.72 8.46
CA VAL A 139 6.09 21.42 7.83
C VAL A 139 6.77 22.45 8.74
N ASN A 140 6.09 22.90 9.81
CA ASN A 140 6.63 23.88 10.76
C ASN A 140 7.08 23.26 12.08
N GLY A 141 6.65 22.04 12.39
CA GLY A 141 6.96 21.32 13.62
C GLY A 141 6.26 21.89 14.86
N PRO A 142 6.32 21.18 15.99
CA PRO A 142 5.65 21.59 17.23
C PRO A 142 6.33 22.80 17.90
N ASP A 143 7.61 23.05 17.64
CA ASP A 143 8.39 24.15 18.23
C ASP A 143 8.53 25.36 17.28
N GLY A 144 8.04 25.25 16.04
CA GLY A 144 8.16 26.29 15.01
C GLY A 144 9.57 26.50 14.47
N GLN A 145 10.55 25.66 14.83
CA GLN A 145 11.94 25.85 14.42
C GLN A 145 12.18 25.30 13.01
N ILE A 146 12.46 26.20 12.06
CA ILE A 146 12.68 25.84 10.66
C ILE A 146 14.18 25.65 10.41
N ASN A 147 14.55 24.56 9.74
CA ASN A 147 15.93 24.30 9.34
C ASN A 147 16.37 25.17 8.15
N LYS A 148 17.64 25.06 7.76
CA LYS A 148 18.23 25.82 6.63
C LYS A 148 17.52 25.61 5.29
N ASP A 149 16.82 24.49 5.12
CA ASP A 149 16.10 24.10 3.90
C ASP A 149 14.63 24.54 3.93
N GLY A 150 14.19 25.24 4.98
CA GLY A 150 12.91 25.92 5.03
C GLY A 150 11.74 25.12 5.60
N PHE A 151 11.99 23.94 6.20
CA PHE A 151 10.99 23.10 6.88
C PHE A 151 11.48 22.63 8.26
N ASN A 152 10.60 22.02 9.07
CA ASN A 152 10.99 21.36 10.33
C ASN A 152 11.03 19.82 10.15
N PRO A 153 12.11 19.13 10.58
CA PRO A 153 12.27 17.69 10.36
C PRO A 153 11.55 16.79 11.38
N PHE A 154 11.02 17.34 12.48
CA PHE A 154 10.52 16.58 13.63
C PHE A 154 9.59 15.43 13.26
N PHE A 155 8.58 15.67 12.42
CA PHE A 155 7.64 14.63 12.04
C PHE A 155 8.23 13.62 11.06
N ALA A 156 9.14 14.04 10.17
CA ALA A 156 9.84 13.10 9.30
C ALA A 156 10.70 12.14 10.14
N ASP A 157 11.40 12.67 11.16
CA ASP A 157 12.18 11.86 12.09
C ASP A 157 11.30 10.89 12.89
N LYS A 158 10.10 11.31 13.31
CA LYS A 158 9.11 10.41 13.96
C LYS A 158 8.66 9.29 13.01
N PHE A 159 8.39 9.60 11.76
CA PHE A 159 7.96 8.63 10.75
C PHE A 159 9.05 7.59 10.49
N VAL A 160 10.32 8.02 10.44
CA VAL A 160 11.47 7.12 10.33
C VAL A 160 11.60 6.24 11.58
N GLN A 161 11.51 6.83 12.78
CA GLN A 161 11.57 6.08 14.03
C GLN A 161 10.46 5.03 14.13
N MET A 162 9.24 5.34 13.70
CA MET A 162 8.12 4.40 13.67
C MET A 162 8.39 3.24 12.69
N ALA A 163 8.87 3.54 11.48
CA ALA A 163 9.20 2.51 10.50
C ALA A 163 10.29 1.55 11.01
N VAL A 164 11.34 2.10 11.63
CA VAL A 164 12.41 1.31 12.26
C VAL A 164 11.87 0.47 13.42
N TYR A 165 11.09 1.07 14.32
CA TYR A 165 10.62 0.41 15.54
C TYR A 165 9.61 -0.71 15.24
N TYR A 166 8.60 -0.43 14.41
CA TYR A 166 7.57 -1.41 14.06
C TYR A 166 7.99 -2.35 12.92
N ASN A 167 9.16 -2.09 12.31
CA ASN A 167 9.80 -2.90 11.27
C ASN A 167 8.91 -3.00 10.01
N PHE A 168 8.55 -1.85 9.43
CA PHE A 168 7.91 -1.74 8.12
C PHE A 168 8.71 -0.81 7.19
N ASP A 169 8.37 -0.79 5.91
CA ASP A 169 9.28 -0.38 4.82
C ASP A 169 9.04 1.03 4.27
N GLY A 170 8.38 1.91 5.02
CA GLY A 170 8.17 3.31 4.63
C GLY A 170 6.71 3.73 4.54
N TRP A 171 6.41 4.71 3.68
CA TRP A 171 5.19 5.51 3.82
C TRP A 171 4.48 5.80 2.50
N PHE A 172 3.18 5.60 2.50
CA PHE A 172 2.25 6.17 1.53
C PHE A 172 1.74 7.50 2.07
N ILE A 173 1.94 8.57 1.31
CA ILE A 173 1.60 9.95 1.71
C ILE A 173 0.42 10.42 0.86
N ASN A 174 -0.74 10.57 1.49
CA ASN A 174 -1.97 11.02 0.87
C ASN A 174 -2.48 12.32 1.50
N VAL A 175 -2.39 13.44 0.78
CA VAL A 175 -2.80 14.75 1.30
C VAL A 175 -4.08 15.20 0.59
N GLU A 176 -5.25 14.90 1.15
CA GLU A 176 -6.58 15.26 0.60
C GLU A 176 -7.16 16.52 1.26
N SER A 177 -6.29 17.45 1.64
CA SER A 177 -6.66 18.76 2.18
C SER A 177 -5.81 19.87 1.56
N ASP A 178 -6.45 21.00 1.26
CA ASP A 178 -5.74 22.19 0.77
C ASP A 178 -4.68 22.66 1.79
N LEU A 179 -3.57 23.22 1.29
CA LEU A 179 -2.52 23.79 2.12
C LEU A 179 -2.83 25.26 2.41
N ILE A 180 -2.86 25.65 3.69
CA ILE A 180 -3.21 27.02 4.12
C ILE A 180 -2.25 28.04 3.53
N GLY A 181 -0.94 27.79 3.61
CA GLY A 181 0.07 28.65 3.00
C GLY A 181 0.23 28.50 1.48
N GLY A 182 -0.64 27.75 0.80
CA GLY A 182 -0.62 27.56 -0.66
C GLY A 182 0.73 27.09 -1.18
N GLU A 183 1.27 27.77 -2.19
CA GLU A 183 2.59 27.49 -2.77
C GLU A 183 3.73 27.48 -1.75
N ARG A 184 3.66 28.32 -0.71
CA ARG A 184 4.71 28.39 0.32
C ARG A 184 4.77 27.07 1.09
N THR A 185 3.62 26.58 1.53
CA THR A 185 3.52 25.30 2.25
C THR A 185 3.82 24.12 1.32
N ALA A 186 3.41 24.18 0.05
CA ALA A 186 3.77 23.18 -0.95
C ALA A 186 5.29 23.05 -1.14
N ARG A 187 6.03 24.17 -1.21
CA ARG A 187 7.50 24.15 -1.29
C ARG A 187 8.13 23.52 -0.05
N LYS A 188 7.62 23.81 1.15
CA LYS A 188 8.10 23.17 2.39
C LYS A 188 7.82 21.67 2.40
N LEU A 189 6.61 21.27 1.98
CA LEU A 189 6.22 19.86 1.88
C LEU A 189 7.13 19.08 0.94
N ILE A 190 7.52 19.66 -0.20
CA ILE A 190 8.47 19.03 -1.13
C ILE A 190 9.85 18.82 -0.45
N GLN A 191 10.35 19.79 0.32
CA GLN A 191 11.60 19.61 1.07
C GLN A 191 11.46 18.57 2.19
N TRP A 192 10.33 18.57 2.89
CA TRP A 192 10.01 17.60 3.93
C TRP A 192 9.96 16.17 3.36
N LEU A 193 9.30 15.96 2.22
CA LEU A 193 9.22 14.66 1.52
C LEU A 193 10.60 14.19 1.04
N LYS A 194 11.41 15.12 0.51
CA LYS A 194 12.80 14.83 0.13
C LYS A 194 13.60 14.33 1.32
N TYR A 195 13.48 15.00 2.46
CA TYR A 195 14.17 14.62 3.69
C TYR A 195 13.67 13.28 4.23
N LEU A 196 12.35 13.08 4.32
CA LEU A 196 11.76 11.81 4.72
C LEU A 196 12.28 10.66 3.86
N THR A 197 12.26 10.81 2.53
CA THR A 197 12.72 9.76 1.60
C THR A 197 14.19 9.41 1.85
N GLN A 198 15.06 10.42 2.02
CA GLN A 198 16.48 10.23 2.30
C GLN A 198 16.73 9.55 3.65
N GLU A 199 16.07 9.99 4.71
CA GLU A 199 16.23 9.39 6.04
C GLU A 199 15.64 7.99 6.12
N MET A 200 14.53 7.73 5.42
CA MET A 200 13.99 6.38 5.27
C MET A 200 15.02 5.44 4.63
N HIS A 201 15.63 5.81 3.49
CA HIS A 201 16.65 4.95 2.85
C HIS A 201 17.88 4.73 3.71
N LYS A 202 18.27 5.71 4.53
CA LYS A 202 19.41 5.60 5.45
C LYS A 202 19.15 4.60 6.58
N ASN A 203 17.93 4.60 7.13
CA ASN A 203 17.59 3.84 8.33
C ASN A 203 16.90 2.50 8.03
N VAL A 204 16.21 2.39 6.89
CA VAL A 204 15.48 1.21 6.45
C VAL A 204 15.88 0.89 4.99
N PRO A 205 16.87 0.00 4.78
CA PRO A 205 17.31 -0.34 3.44
C PRO A 205 16.18 -0.89 2.55
N ASN A 206 16.07 -0.37 1.33
CA ASN A 206 15.01 -0.67 0.35
C ASN A 206 13.61 -0.13 0.72
N SER A 207 13.52 0.82 1.65
CA SER A 207 12.26 1.50 1.94
C SER A 207 11.67 2.23 0.73
N LEU A 208 10.39 2.56 0.83
CA LEU A 208 9.66 3.35 -0.16
C LEU A 208 8.91 4.51 0.49
N VAL A 209 8.99 5.68 -0.13
CA VAL A 209 8.04 6.79 0.08
C VAL A 209 7.26 7.00 -1.21
N ILE A 210 5.95 6.78 -1.17
CA ILE A 210 5.05 6.93 -2.33
C ILE A 210 4.11 8.11 -2.09
N TRP A 211 4.09 9.04 -3.03
CA TRP A 211 3.17 10.19 -3.02
C TRP A 211 1.86 9.87 -3.75
N TYR A 212 0.72 10.27 -3.21
CA TYR A 212 -0.55 10.21 -3.94
C TYR A 212 -0.82 11.51 -4.72
N ASP A 213 -1.33 11.39 -5.94
CA ASP A 213 -1.67 12.53 -6.82
C ASP A 213 -2.86 13.35 -6.30
N SER A 214 -2.62 14.23 -5.33
CA SER A 214 -3.64 15.07 -4.70
C SER A 214 -3.32 16.57 -4.77
N VAL A 215 -2.48 17.11 -3.87
CA VAL A 215 -2.11 18.53 -3.88
C VAL A 215 -1.10 18.83 -4.98
N THR A 216 -1.32 19.95 -5.66
CA THR A 216 -0.40 20.49 -6.66
C THR A 216 0.61 21.46 -6.03
N THR A 217 1.59 21.92 -6.81
CA THR A 217 2.54 22.95 -6.38
C THR A 217 1.88 24.28 -5.97
N ALA A 218 0.63 24.52 -6.39
CA ALA A 218 -0.20 25.63 -5.91
C ALA A 218 -0.70 25.47 -4.45
N GLY A 219 -0.49 24.30 -3.85
CA GLY A 219 -1.00 23.94 -2.52
C GLY A 219 -2.50 23.63 -2.51
N LYS A 220 -3.07 23.26 -3.67
CA LYS A 220 -4.50 22.95 -3.83
C LYS A 220 -4.70 21.51 -4.22
N VAL A 221 -5.66 20.83 -3.59
CA VAL A 221 -6.09 19.48 -3.95
C VAL A 221 -6.74 19.53 -5.32
N ARG A 222 -6.04 18.99 -6.30
CA ARG A 222 -6.46 18.89 -7.70
C ARG A 222 -5.80 17.64 -8.27
N TRP A 223 -6.49 16.51 -8.17
CA TRP A 223 -6.03 15.26 -8.79
C TRP A 223 -5.82 15.45 -10.29
N GLN A 224 -4.61 15.18 -10.77
CA GLN A 224 -4.27 15.33 -12.18
C GLN A 224 -4.60 14.07 -12.99
N ASN A 225 -4.76 12.93 -12.33
CA ASN A 225 -4.97 11.59 -12.86
C ASN A 225 -3.77 11.05 -13.66
N ILE A 226 -2.73 11.86 -13.83
CA ILE A 226 -1.49 11.58 -14.57
C ILE A 226 -0.34 12.34 -13.91
N LEU A 227 0.89 11.92 -14.21
CA LEU A 227 2.07 12.73 -13.91
C LEU A 227 2.20 13.87 -14.93
N ASN A 228 2.29 15.10 -14.45
CA ASN A 228 2.47 16.31 -15.27
C ASN A 228 3.25 17.40 -14.51
N ASP A 229 3.36 18.58 -15.11
CA ASP A 229 4.07 19.74 -14.57
C ASP A 229 3.57 20.21 -13.19
N LYS A 230 2.32 19.92 -12.83
CA LYS A 230 1.70 20.38 -11.57
C LYS A 230 2.02 19.48 -10.37
N ASN A 231 2.39 18.22 -10.60
CA ASN A 231 2.67 17.25 -9.53
C ASN A 231 4.07 16.61 -9.63
N ILE A 232 4.82 16.79 -10.73
CA ILE A 232 6.16 16.21 -10.91
C ILE A 232 7.16 16.61 -9.81
N SER A 233 6.99 17.77 -9.19
CA SER A 233 7.87 18.20 -8.09
C SER A 233 7.79 17.27 -6.87
N PHE A 234 6.63 16.66 -6.61
CA PHE A 234 6.46 15.66 -5.55
C PHE A 234 7.03 14.30 -5.97
N PHE A 235 6.77 13.88 -7.20
CA PHE A 235 7.33 12.64 -7.76
C PHE A 235 8.86 12.61 -7.75
N ASN A 236 9.51 13.75 -8.03
CA ASN A 236 10.96 13.84 -8.09
C ASN A 236 11.64 13.69 -6.72
N VAL A 237 10.92 13.93 -5.61
CA VAL A 237 11.48 13.84 -4.25
C VAL A 237 11.06 12.58 -3.50
N CYS A 238 10.17 11.77 -4.08
CA CYS A 238 9.69 10.49 -3.55
C CYS A 238 10.16 9.32 -4.43
N ASP A 239 10.06 8.09 -3.93
CA ASP A 239 10.42 6.88 -4.68
C ASP A 239 9.43 6.57 -5.81
N GLY A 240 8.18 7.01 -5.68
CA GLY A 240 7.18 6.91 -6.72
C GLY A 240 5.94 7.75 -6.46
N MET A 241 5.02 7.72 -7.41
CA MET A 241 3.73 8.39 -7.31
C MET A 241 2.59 7.46 -7.71
N PHE A 242 1.55 7.41 -6.88
CA PHE A 242 0.29 6.77 -7.19
C PHE A 242 -0.66 7.82 -7.81
N THR A 243 -1.05 7.64 -9.07
CA THR A 243 -1.95 8.59 -9.74
C THR A 243 -3.40 8.34 -9.32
N ASN A 244 -4.23 9.38 -9.28
CA ASN A 244 -5.68 9.18 -9.16
C ASN A 244 -6.22 8.39 -10.38
N TYR A 245 -7.39 7.78 -10.23
CA TYR A 245 -7.88 6.73 -11.14
C TYR A 245 -8.67 7.23 -12.35
N HIS A 246 -8.97 8.54 -12.45
CA HIS A 246 -9.88 9.11 -13.47
C HIS A 246 -9.17 9.50 -14.79
N TYR A 247 -8.23 8.69 -15.27
CA TYR A 247 -7.54 8.95 -16.53
C TYR A 247 -8.26 8.35 -17.75
N GLY A 248 -8.00 8.90 -18.94
CA GLY A 248 -8.35 8.27 -20.21
C GLY A 248 -7.31 7.25 -20.66
N LYS A 249 -7.61 6.45 -21.70
CA LYS A 249 -6.76 5.36 -22.22
C LYS A 249 -5.26 5.70 -22.35
N ASN A 250 -4.92 6.93 -22.74
CA ASN A 250 -3.54 7.37 -22.96
C ASN A 250 -2.84 7.91 -21.70
N GLY A 251 -3.53 8.00 -20.56
CA GLY A 251 -3.02 8.54 -19.30
C GLY A 251 -1.70 7.90 -18.84
N PRO A 252 -1.59 6.57 -18.84
CA PRO A 252 -0.33 5.88 -18.55
C PRO A 252 0.81 6.33 -19.45
N ALA A 253 0.60 6.39 -20.77
CA ALA A 253 1.64 6.80 -21.72
C ALA A 253 2.07 8.27 -21.53
N MET A 254 1.13 9.17 -21.25
CA MET A 254 1.42 10.57 -20.94
C MET A 254 2.27 10.69 -19.67
N SER A 255 1.92 9.93 -18.62
CA SER A 255 2.69 9.91 -17.37
C SER A 255 4.09 9.36 -17.57
N ALA A 256 4.24 8.28 -18.35
CA ALA A 256 5.54 7.69 -18.66
C ALA A 256 6.45 8.66 -19.43
N MET A 257 5.88 9.43 -20.37
CA MET A 257 6.63 10.44 -21.11
C MET A 257 7.21 11.51 -20.19
N VAL A 258 6.43 11.97 -19.20
CA VAL A 258 6.89 12.95 -18.20
C VAL A 258 7.91 12.35 -17.23
N ALA A 259 7.72 11.09 -16.81
CA ALA A 259 8.60 10.39 -15.88
C ALA A 259 9.96 9.98 -16.48
N GLY A 260 10.06 9.90 -17.81
CA GLY A 260 11.26 9.46 -18.50
C GLY A 260 11.71 8.07 -18.07
N SER A 261 12.96 7.94 -17.61
CA SER A 261 13.51 6.66 -17.14
C SER A 261 12.88 6.14 -15.85
N ARG A 262 12.14 6.98 -15.12
CA ARG A 262 11.39 6.60 -13.91
C ARG A 262 9.94 6.24 -14.18
N ASN A 263 9.59 5.91 -15.42
CA ASN A 263 8.23 5.51 -15.81
C ASN A 263 7.64 4.37 -14.95
N ARG A 264 8.46 3.43 -14.46
CA ARG A 264 8.02 2.35 -13.56
C ARG A 264 7.83 2.75 -12.10
N ASP A 265 8.17 3.98 -11.75
CA ASP A 265 7.90 4.58 -10.44
C ASP A 265 6.57 5.33 -10.41
N VAL A 266 5.87 5.43 -11.57
CA VAL A 266 4.49 5.89 -11.65
C VAL A 266 3.56 4.68 -11.51
N TYR A 267 2.85 4.59 -10.40
CA TYR A 267 1.80 3.60 -10.15
C TYR A 267 0.47 4.19 -10.63
N THR A 268 0.07 3.84 -11.85
CA THR A 268 -1.20 4.31 -12.40
C THR A 268 -2.35 3.66 -11.64
N GLY A 269 -3.17 4.49 -10.98
CA GLY A 269 -4.23 4.05 -10.08
C GLY A 269 -5.34 3.24 -10.74
N ILE A 270 -5.91 2.32 -10.00
CA ILE A 270 -7.05 1.50 -10.38
C ILE A 270 -7.89 1.34 -9.11
N ASP A 271 -9.06 1.97 -9.06
CA ASP A 271 -10.05 1.69 -8.03
C ASP A 271 -10.90 0.51 -8.48
N THR A 272 -10.80 -0.60 -7.75
CA THR A 272 -11.52 -1.85 -8.03
C THR A 272 -13.03 -1.70 -7.87
N TYR A 273 -13.52 -0.70 -7.13
CA TYR A 273 -14.95 -0.39 -7.08
C TYR A 273 -15.44 0.32 -8.36
N GLY A 274 -14.53 0.73 -9.24
CA GLY A 274 -14.87 1.31 -10.53
C GLY A 274 -15.29 2.78 -10.48
N ARG A 275 -15.05 3.51 -9.38
CA ARG A 275 -15.42 4.93 -9.26
C ARG A 275 -14.49 5.77 -10.12
N GLY A 276 -14.89 6.00 -11.37
CA GLY A 276 -14.13 6.79 -12.36
C GLY A 276 -12.93 6.08 -12.99
N THR A 277 -12.63 4.85 -12.58
CA THR A 277 -11.50 4.05 -13.10
C THR A 277 -11.69 3.71 -14.58
N TYR A 278 -10.62 3.87 -15.37
CA TYR A 278 -10.60 3.41 -16.76
C TYR A 278 -10.90 1.92 -16.86
N GLY A 279 -11.89 1.53 -17.66
CA GLY A 279 -12.34 0.14 -17.77
C GLY A 279 -13.35 -0.31 -16.70
N GLY A 280 -13.66 0.55 -15.72
CA GLY A 280 -14.78 0.35 -14.78
C GLY A 280 -14.50 -0.54 -13.56
N GLY A 281 -13.24 -0.89 -13.28
CA GLY A 281 -12.87 -1.66 -12.08
C GLY A 281 -13.38 -3.11 -12.07
N GLY A 282 -13.52 -3.69 -10.89
CA GLY A 282 -13.99 -5.05 -10.64
C GLY A 282 -13.25 -6.10 -11.47
N PHE A 283 -14.00 -7.04 -12.05
CA PHE A 283 -13.45 -8.02 -13.00
C PHE A 283 -13.04 -7.44 -14.36
N ASN A 284 -13.23 -6.13 -14.58
CA ASN A 284 -12.73 -5.41 -15.76
C ASN A 284 -11.43 -4.64 -15.46
N THR A 285 -10.86 -4.77 -14.26
CA THR A 285 -9.55 -4.21 -13.87
C THR A 285 -8.45 -4.54 -14.89
N PHE A 286 -8.54 -5.69 -15.57
CA PHE A 286 -7.60 -6.05 -16.63
C PHE A 286 -7.54 -5.05 -17.81
N LEU A 287 -8.61 -4.29 -18.08
CA LEU A 287 -8.63 -3.25 -19.11
C LEU A 287 -7.73 -2.07 -18.74
N ALA A 288 -7.71 -1.69 -17.47
CA ALA A 288 -6.75 -0.71 -16.96
C ALA A 288 -5.32 -1.24 -17.03
N LEU A 289 -5.10 -2.50 -16.63
CA LEU A 289 -3.79 -3.14 -16.72
C LEU A 289 -3.28 -3.23 -18.17
N GLU A 290 -4.17 -3.45 -19.15
CA GLU A 290 -3.82 -3.41 -20.57
C GLU A 290 -3.36 -2.02 -21.00
N ALA A 291 -4.08 -0.96 -20.62
CA ALA A 291 -3.67 0.41 -20.90
C ALA A 291 -2.32 0.77 -20.23
N ILE A 292 -2.11 0.32 -18.99
CA ILE A 292 -0.87 0.50 -18.23
C ILE A 292 0.30 -0.23 -18.91
N LYS A 293 0.07 -1.46 -19.35
CA LYS A 293 1.06 -2.23 -20.13
C LYS A 293 1.47 -1.48 -21.39
N HIS A 294 0.52 -0.92 -22.13
CA HIS A 294 0.82 -0.13 -23.33
C HIS A 294 1.55 1.19 -23.01
N GLY A 295 1.16 1.87 -21.93
CA GLY A 295 1.78 3.12 -21.48
C GLY A 295 3.10 2.95 -20.74
N ARG A 296 3.50 1.71 -20.41
CA ARG A 296 4.75 1.37 -19.73
C ARG A 296 4.92 2.01 -18.34
N THR A 297 3.84 2.26 -17.62
CA THR A 297 3.89 2.61 -16.19
C THR A 297 3.79 1.36 -15.31
N SER A 298 3.83 1.53 -14.01
CA SER A 298 3.46 0.52 -13.02
C SER A 298 1.98 0.66 -12.65
N ALA A 299 1.42 -0.28 -11.88
CA ALA A 299 0.01 -0.28 -11.51
C ALA A 299 -0.17 -0.09 -10.00
N GLY A 300 -1.18 0.70 -9.63
CA GLY A 300 -1.65 0.84 -8.26
C GLY A 300 -3.07 0.31 -8.15
N ILE A 301 -3.30 -0.77 -7.40
CA ILE A 301 -4.65 -1.34 -7.20
C ILE A 301 -5.15 -0.92 -5.82
N PHE A 302 -6.22 -0.14 -5.80
CA PHE A 302 -6.93 0.29 -4.60
C PHE A 302 -8.13 -0.61 -4.35
N ALA A 303 -8.28 -1.08 -3.11
CA ALA A 303 -9.42 -1.85 -2.58
C ALA A 303 -9.69 -3.24 -3.22
N PRO A 304 -8.69 -4.13 -3.43
CA PRO A 304 -8.94 -5.45 -4.02
C PRO A 304 -9.83 -6.38 -3.17
N ALA A 305 -10.06 -6.03 -1.90
CA ALA A 305 -11.03 -6.68 -1.02
C ALA A 305 -12.47 -6.66 -1.56
N TRP A 306 -12.76 -5.83 -2.58
CA TRP A 306 -13.98 -5.89 -3.39
C TRP A 306 -14.37 -7.33 -3.77
N THR A 307 -13.39 -8.19 -4.08
CA THR A 307 -13.61 -9.60 -4.45
C THR A 307 -14.23 -10.45 -3.33
N PHE A 308 -14.01 -10.09 -2.07
CA PHE A 308 -14.54 -10.79 -0.90
C PHE A 308 -15.88 -10.22 -0.45
N PHE A 309 -16.06 -8.90 -0.57
CA PHE A 309 -17.19 -8.21 0.06
C PHE A 309 -18.32 -7.85 -0.90
N GLU A 310 -18.02 -7.57 -2.17
CA GLU A 310 -19.02 -7.10 -3.15
C GLU A 310 -19.47 -8.20 -4.11
N VAL A 311 -18.66 -9.24 -4.30
CA VAL A 311 -18.98 -10.31 -5.24
C VAL A 311 -19.60 -11.49 -4.48
N PRO A 312 -20.87 -11.85 -4.76
CA PRO A 312 -21.49 -13.01 -4.13
C PRO A 312 -20.80 -14.32 -4.50
N GLY A 313 -21.00 -15.35 -3.68
CA GLY A 313 -20.53 -16.71 -3.95
C GLY A 313 -19.21 -17.03 -3.26
N ASP A 314 -18.38 -17.83 -3.92
CA ASP A 314 -17.11 -18.29 -3.36
C ASP A 314 -16.04 -17.19 -3.47
N ILE A 315 -15.68 -16.61 -2.32
CA ILE A 315 -14.69 -15.53 -2.19
C ILE A 315 -13.32 -15.92 -2.80
N PHE A 316 -12.91 -17.18 -2.70
CA PHE A 316 -11.63 -17.63 -3.24
C PHE A 316 -11.69 -17.83 -4.75
N ALA A 317 -12.85 -18.26 -5.28
CA ALA A 317 -13.07 -18.32 -6.72
C ALA A 317 -13.11 -16.91 -7.33
N ASN A 318 -13.75 -15.96 -6.65
CA ASN A 318 -13.81 -14.56 -7.06
C ASN A 318 -12.41 -13.92 -7.07
N ASP A 319 -11.66 -14.05 -5.98
CA ASP A 319 -10.30 -13.53 -5.89
C ASP A 319 -9.37 -14.22 -6.92
N ARG A 320 -9.50 -15.54 -7.14
CA ARG A 320 -8.77 -16.23 -8.22
C ARG A 320 -9.09 -15.67 -9.60
N LEU A 321 -10.35 -15.39 -9.91
CA LEU A 321 -10.73 -14.81 -11.19
C LEU A 321 -10.12 -13.42 -11.39
N PHE A 322 -10.05 -12.61 -10.33
CA PHE A 322 -9.41 -11.29 -10.36
C PHE A 322 -7.90 -11.39 -10.59
N TRP A 323 -7.20 -12.20 -9.80
CA TRP A 323 -5.74 -12.27 -9.82
C TRP A 323 -5.17 -13.12 -10.95
N VAL A 324 -5.82 -14.24 -11.31
CA VAL A 324 -5.28 -15.23 -12.27
C VAL A 324 -6.03 -15.21 -13.60
N GLY A 325 -7.30 -14.83 -13.59
CA GLY A 325 -8.18 -14.91 -14.75
C GLY A 325 -8.87 -16.27 -14.89
N SER A 326 -9.57 -16.47 -16.01
CA SER A 326 -10.27 -17.72 -16.30
C SER A 326 -9.31 -18.91 -16.39
N PRO A 327 -9.74 -20.11 -15.97
CA PRO A 327 -8.99 -21.33 -16.20
C PRO A 327 -8.68 -21.56 -17.69
N PRO A 328 -7.63 -22.33 -18.02
CA PRO A 328 -7.36 -22.76 -19.39
C PRO A 328 -8.56 -23.53 -19.98
N GLY A 329 -8.80 -23.40 -21.29
CA GLY A 329 -9.81 -24.19 -22.02
C GLY A 329 -11.23 -23.62 -22.03
N VAL A 330 -11.48 -22.46 -21.40
CA VAL A 330 -12.78 -21.77 -21.45
C VAL A 330 -12.91 -20.97 -22.76
N ALA A 331 -14.06 -21.05 -23.44
CA ALA A 331 -14.30 -20.43 -24.75
C ALA A 331 -14.07 -18.92 -24.78
N HIS A 332 -14.39 -18.22 -23.69
CA HIS A 332 -14.10 -16.80 -23.50
C HIS A 332 -13.21 -16.63 -22.29
N ARG A 333 -11.90 -16.62 -22.52
CA ARG A 333 -10.90 -16.39 -21.47
C ARG A 333 -10.98 -14.94 -20.98
N ARG A 334 -11.22 -14.75 -19.69
CA ARG A 334 -11.06 -13.44 -19.01
C ARG A 334 -9.62 -13.32 -18.46
N PRO A 335 -8.84 -12.30 -18.83
CA PRO A 335 -7.53 -12.05 -18.23
C PRO A 335 -7.64 -11.62 -16.76
N GLY A 336 -6.63 -11.95 -15.97
CA GLY A 336 -6.45 -11.46 -14.59
C GLY A 336 -5.15 -10.66 -14.43
N VAL A 337 -4.80 -10.28 -13.19
CA VAL A 337 -3.54 -9.57 -12.88
C VAL A 337 -2.30 -10.33 -13.40
N ALA A 338 -2.31 -11.66 -13.30
CA ALA A 338 -1.22 -12.55 -13.72
C ALA A 338 -0.90 -12.48 -15.23
N ASP A 339 -1.81 -11.95 -16.05
CA ASP A 339 -1.56 -11.72 -17.48
C ASP A 339 -0.63 -10.54 -17.73
N TYR A 340 -0.52 -9.61 -16.78
CA TYR A 340 0.20 -8.34 -16.92
C TYR A 340 1.39 -8.22 -15.96
N VAL A 341 1.39 -8.96 -14.85
CA VAL A 341 2.44 -8.92 -13.83
C VAL A 341 3.06 -10.29 -13.67
N ALA A 342 4.39 -10.38 -13.77
CA ALA A 342 5.10 -11.64 -13.58
C ALA A 342 5.14 -12.01 -12.08
N PRO A 343 4.97 -13.30 -11.73
CA PRO A 343 5.09 -13.73 -10.34
C PRO A 343 6.54 -13.63 -9.85
N LYS A 344 6.72 -13.09 -8.65
CA LYS A 344 7.98 -12.93 -7.95
C LYS A 344 8.02 -13.91 -6.77
N CYS A 345 8.98 -14.84 -6.81
CA CYS A 345 9.10 -15.87 -5.78
C CYS A 345 10.08 -15.44 -4.69
N VAL A 346 9.80 -15.84 -3.44
CA VAL A 346 10.79 -15.81 -2.36
C VAL A 346 11.67 -17.05 -2.52
N PRO A 347 12.99 -16.91 -2.69
CA PRO A 347 13.88 -18.03 -2.88
C PRO A 347 14.01 -18.78 -1.55
N THR A 348 14.21 -20.08 -1.63
CA THR A 348 14.59 -20.88 -0.48
C THR A 348 16.10 -20.99 -0.49
N THR A 349 16.76 -20.55 0.58
CA THR A 349 18.22 -20.61 0.65
C THR A 349 18.70 -22.05 0.80
N THR A 350 18.00 -22.84 1.63
CA THR A 350 18.29 -24.28 1.86
C THR A 350 17.07 -25.12 2.20
N SER A 351 16.01 -24.51 2.77
CA SER A 351 14.78 -25.20 3.16
C SER A 351 13.54 -24.37 2.84
N PHE A 352 12.46 -25.05 2.45
CA PHE A 352 11.14 -24.47 2.24
C PHE A 352 10.13 -25.18 3.14
N TYR A 353 9.28 -24.42 3.81
CA TYR A 353 8.13 -24.97 4.52
C TYR A 353 6.89 -24.13 4.22
N THR A 354 5.81 -24.82 3.90
CA THR A 354 4.46 -24.26 3.85
C THR A 354 3.48 -25.32 4.34
N ASN A 355 2.48 -24.89 5.08
CA ASN A 355 1.29 -25.68 5.40
C ASN A 355 0.06 -25.17 4.63
N PHE A 356 0.28 -24.32 3.61
CA PHE A 356 -0.76 -23.67 2.81
C PHE A 356 -1.75 -22.85 3.64
N SER A 357 -1.34 -22.35 4.82
CA SER A 357 -2.16 -21.47 5.64
C SER A 357 -2.45 -20.15 4.92
N LEU A 358 -3.72 -19.78 4.87
CA LEU A 358 -4.20 -18.48 4.38
C LEU A 358 -4.13 -17.39 5.47
N GLY A 359 -3.81 -17.77 6.71
CA GLY A 359 -3.91 -16.89 7.87
C GLY A 359 -5.32 -16.80 8.47
N THR A 360 -6.28 -17.54 7.92
CA THR A 360 -7.66 -17.69 8.42
C THR A 360 -8.16 -19.11 8.15
N GLY A 361 -9.17 -19.57 8.89
CA GLY A 361 -9.88 -20.82 8.61
C GLY A 361 -11.05 -21.10 9.56
N HIS A 362 -11.92 -22.02 9.16
CA HIS A 362 -13.05 -22.47 10.01
C HIS A 362 -12.62 -23.32 11.22
N GLN A 363 -11.47 -23.97 11.11
CA GLN A 363 -10.90 -24.84 12.14
C GLN A 363 -9.38 -24.75 12.09
N PHE A 364 -8.73 -25.00 13.21
CA PHE A 364 -7.27 -25.07 13.31
C PHE A 364 -6.84 -26.53 13.46
N PHE A 365 -5.85 -26.97 12.67
CA PHE A 365 -5.38 -28.34 12.66
C PHE A 365 -3.92 -28.43 13.11
N ILE A 366 -3.63 -29.39 13.99
CA ILE A 366 -2.26 -29.75 14.38
C ILE A 366 -2.06 -31.22 14.00
N GLU A 367 -1.06 -31.49 13.14
CA GLU A 367 -0.77 -32.85 12.63
C GLU A 367 -2.01 -33.56 12.05
N GLY A 368 -2.84 -32.81 11.31
CA GLY A 368 -4.07 -33.32 10.70
C GLY A 368 -5.24 -33.53 11.68
N LYS A 369 -5.06 -33.26 12.97
CA LYS A 369 -6.13 -33.35 13.98
C LYS A 369 -6.73 -31.97 14.23
N SER A 370 -8.05 -31.89 14.09
CA SER A 370 -8.80 -30.67 14.42
C SER A 370 -8.65 -30.39 15.91
N MET A 371 -8.21 -29.19 16.26
CA MET A 371 -8.16 -28.72 17.63
C MET A 371 -9.59 -28.41 18.08
N MET A 372 -10.26 -29.41 18.68
CA MET A 372 -11.64 -29.31 19.14
C MET A 372 -11.85 -28.04 19.98
N GLY A 373 -12.81 -27.21 19.57
CA GLY A 373 -13.18 -25.98 20.28
C GLY A 373 -12.68 -24.66 19.65
N LEU A 374 -11.82 -24.72 18.62
CA LEU A 374 -11.53 -23.57 17.77
C LEU A 374 -12.53 -23.53 16.60
N GLN A 375 -13.49 -22.59 16.68
CA GLN A 375 -14.29 -22.13 15.54
C GLN A 375 -13.42 -21.24 14.62
N ASP A 376 -14.03 -20.53 13.67
CA ASP A 376 -13.40 -19.52 12.82
C ASP A 376 -12.26 -18.74 13.51
N TRP A 377 -11.17 -18.56 12.76
CA TRP A 377 -9.96 -17.83 13.14
C TRP A 377 -9.34 -17.13 11.93
#